data_AF-A0A838CRZ2-F1
#
_entry.id   AF-A0A838CRZ2-F1
#
_cell.length_a   1.000
_cell.length_b   1.000
_cell.length_c   1.000
_cell.angle_alpha   90.00
_cell.angle_beta   90.00
_cell.angle_gamma   90.00
#
_symmetry.space_group_name_H-M   'P 1'
#
loop_
_entity.id
_entity.type
_entity.pdbx_description
1 polymer ?
#
loop_
_entity_poly.entity_id
_entity_poly.type
_entity_poly.pdbx_seq_one_letter_code
_entity_poly.pdbx_strand_id
1 'polypeptide(L)' 'MFSKRKTTTGKWLAYLGLWIFAAGFAFSEIIGIEGTPDLLASASIPLIVIGILMLIISNFFKEERSDV' A
#
# COMPACT_ATOMS: atom_id res chain seq x y z
N MET A 1 -10.34 16.05 -2.77
CA MET A 1 -10.93 16.44 -1.47
C MET A 1 -10.52 15.48 -0.31
N PHE A 2 -9.28 14.98 -0.28
CA PHE A 2 -8.81 14.00 0.74
C PHE A 2 -7.79 14.57 1.75
N SER A 3 -7.48 15.87 1.69
CA SER A 3 -6.28 16.41 2.36
C SER A 3 -6.49 16.91 3.80
N LYS A 4 -7.71 17.00 4.35
CA LYS A 4 -7.91 17.71 5.64
C LYS A 4 -8.03 16.84 6.90
N ARG A 5 -7.89 15.50 6.84
CA ARG A 5 -8.18 14.61 8.01
C ARG A 5 -7.14 13.51 8.33
N LYS A 6 -5.96 13.52 7.71
CA LYS A 6 -4.88 12.57 8.04
C LYS A 6 -3.66 13.36 8.48
N THR A 7 -3.02 12.90 9.55
CA THR A 7 -1.68 13.32 9.95
C THR A 7 -0.74 13.18 8.74
N THR A 8 0.28 14.02 8.64
CA THR A 8 1.26 13.97 7.53
C THR A 8 1.80 12.54 7.34
N THR A 9 2.11 11.86 8.44
CA THR A 9 2.58 10.46 8.47
C THR A 9 1.56 9.47 7.89
N GLY A 10 0.27 9.57 8.28
CA GLY A 10 -0.78 8.69 7.77
C GLY A 10 -1.08 8.86 6.27
N LYS A 11 -0.77 10.03 5.68
CA LYS A 11 -0.83 10.23 4.22
C LYS A 11 0.33 9.55 3.53
N TRP A 12 1.55 9.76 4.00
CA TRP A 12 2.75 9.13 3.44
C TRP A 12 2.67 7.60 3.49
N LEU A 13 2.18 7.04 4.60
CA LEU A 13 2.01 5.59 4.75
C LEU A 13 0.97 5.02 3.77
N ALA A 14 -0.09 5.78 3.49
CA ALA A 14 -1.09 5.38 2.50
C ALA A 14 -0.52 5.42 1.07
N TYR A 15 0.25 6.45 0.73
CA TYR A 15 0.91 6.52 -0.57
C TYR A 15 1.90 5.37 -0.74
N LEU A 16 2.77 5.11 0.24
CA LEU A 16 3.73 4.01 0.18
C LEU A 16 3.03 2.65 0.07
N GLY A 17 1.99 2.41 0.87
CA GLY A 17 1.18 1.18 0.79
C GLY A 17 0.54 0.99 -0.58
N LEU A 18 0.04 2.06 -1.20
CA LEU A 18 -0.54 2.02 -2.54
C LEU A 18 0.50 1.66 -3.61
N TRP A 19 1.69 2.26 -3.55
CA TRP A 19 2.78 1.95 -4.50
C TRP A 19 3.28 0.51 -4.34
N ILE A 20 3.43 0.03 -3.09
CA ILE A 20 3.86 -1.34 -2.81
C ILE A 20 2.80 -2.34 -3.27
N PHE A 21 1.53 -2.06 -3.03
CA PHE A 21 0.42 -2.87 -3.53
C PHE A 21 0.42 -2.93 -5.07
N ALA A 22 0.56 -1.78 -5.74
CA ALA A 22 0.59 -1.71 -7.20
C ALA A 22 1.80 -2.47 -7.79
N ALA A 23 2.97 -2.37 -7.16
CA ALA A 23 4.16 -3.13 -7.56
C ALA A 23 3.96 -4.64 -7.38
N GLY A 24 3.45 -5.08 -6.23
CA GLY A 24 3.13 -6.49 -6.00
C GLY A 24 2.09 -7.03 -6.98
N PHE A 25 1.09 -6.21 -7.31
CA PHE A 25 0.07 -6.55 -8.28
C PHE A 25 0.62 -6.65 -9.71
N ALA A 26 1.56 -5.78 -10.09
CA ALA A 26 2.23 -5.82 -11.39
C ALA A 26 3.18 -7.01 -11.56
N PHE A 27 3.77 -7.52 -10.47
CA PHE A 27 4.62 -8.71 -10.47
C PHE A 27 3.84 -10.03 -10.29
N SER A 28 2.54 -9.96 -10.02
CA SER A 28 1.70 -11.14 -9.88
C SER A 28 1.44 -11.79 -11.25
N GLU A 29 1.54 -13.11 -11.35
CA GLU A 29 1.25 -13.87 -12.58
C GLU A 29 -0.16 -13.62 -13.13
N ILE A 30 -1.09 -13.11 -12.32
CA ILE A 30 -2.47 -12.80 -12.73
C ILE A 30 -2.51 -11.70 -13.81
N ILE A 31 -1.54 -10.77 -13.79
CA ILE A 31 -1.47 -9.59 -14.70
C ILE A 31 -0.04 -9.40 -15.24
N GLY A 32 0.89 -10.21 -14.76
CA GLY A 32 2.32 -10.07 -14.94
C GLY A 32 2.73 -10.12 -16.41
N ILE A 33 3.65 -9.22 -16.73
CA ILE A 33 4.34 -9.15 -18.00
C ILE A 33 5.07 -10.49 -18.19
N GLU A 34 4.83 -11.19 -19.30
CA GLU A 34 5.56 -12.43 -19.61
C GLU A 34 7.08 -12.16 -19.52
N GLY A 35 7.78 -12.93 -18.67
CA GLY A 35 9.21 -12.76 -18.42
C GLY A 35 9.59 -12.18 -17.05
N THR A 36 8.64 -12.00 -16.12
CA THR A 36 8.98 -11.71 -14.72
C THR A 36 9.81 -12.84 -14.10
N PRO A 37 10.99 -12.54 -13.51
CA PRO A 37 11.80 -13.53 -12.78
C PRO A 37 11.01 -14.24 -11.68
N ASP A 38 11.19 -15.55 -11.52
CA ASP A 38 10.48 -16.38 -10.52
C ASP A 38 10.54 -15.82 -9.09
N LEU A 39 11.65 -15.17 -8.74
CA LEU A 39 11.83 -14.51 -7.45
C LEU A 39 10.84 -13.36 -7.22
N LEU A 40 10.55 -12.57 -8.27
CA LEU A 40 9.61 -11.45 -8.20
C LEU A 40 8.15 -11.95 -8.23
N ALA A 41 7.88 -13.01 -9.01
CA ALA A 41 6.59 -13.68 -9.02
C ALA A 41 6.25 -14.26 -7.63
N SER A 42 7.21 -14.92 -6.97
CA SER A 42 7.03 -15.44 -5.60
C SER A 42 6.88 -14.33 -4.56
N ALA A 43 7.58 -13.20 -4.74
CA ALA A 43 7.47 -12.04 -3.86
C ALA A 43 6.19 -11.20 -4.08
N SER A 44 5.44 -11.43 -5.15
CA SER A 44 4.24 -10.64 -5.51
C SER A 44 3.16 -10.69 -4.43
N ILE A 45 2.78 -11.89 -3.99
CA ILE A 45 1.77 -12.12 -2.96
C ILE A 45 2.16 -11.44 -1.63
N PRO A 46 3.36 -11.65 -1.06
CA PRO A 46 3.74 -10.95 0.15
C PRO A 46 3.81 -9.42 -0.04
N LEU A 47 4.24 -8.90 -1.20
CA LEU A 47 4.17 -7.45 -1.47
C LEU A 47 2.73 -6.92 -1.44
N ILE A 48 1.79 -7.62 -2.08
CA ILE A 48 0.38 -7.25 -2.09
C ILE A 48 -0.17 -7.20 -0.66
N VAL A 49 0.12 -8.24 0.13
CA VAL A 49 -0.32 -8.33 1.54
C VAL A 49 0.26 -7.17 2.36
N ILE A 50 1.55 -6.87 2.21
CA ILE A 50 2.21 -5.75 2.91
C ILE A 50 1.60 -4.42 2.48
N GLY A 51 1.35 -4.22 1.19
CA GLY A 51 0.71 -3.00 0.67
C GLY A 51 -0.69 -2.78 1.25
N ILE A 52 -1.51 -3.84 1.30
CA ILE A 52 -2.84 -3.80 1.92
C ILE A 52 -2.73 -3.49 3.43
N LEU A 53 -1.83 -4.18 4.14
CA LEU A 53 -1.62 -3.93 5.57
C LEU A 53 -1.20 -2.48 5.84
N MET A 54 -0.28 -1.93 5.05
CA MET A 54 0.11 -0.53 5.15
C MET A 54 -1.07 0.42 4.91
N LEU A 55 -1.93 0.14 3.92
CA LEU A 55 -3.12 0.95 3.67
C LEU A 55 -4.08 0.91 4.85
N ILE A 56 -4.34 -0.27 5.43
CA ILE A 56 -5.20 -0.45 6.61
C ILE A 56 -4.61 0.29 7.81
N ILE A 57 -3.33 0.06 8.13
CA ILE A 57 -2.62 0.70 9.25
C ILE A 57 -2.57 2.22 9.06
N SER A 58 -2.41 2.71 7.83
CA SER A 58 -2.43 4.15 7.55
C SER A 58 -3.75 4.79 7.98
N ASN A 59 -4.85 4.04 7.97
CA ASN A 59 -6.17 4.52 8.37
C ASN A 59 -6.28 4.68 9.89
N PHE A 60 -5.42 4.02 10.66
CA PHE A 60 -5.31 4.20 12.12
C PHE A 60 -4.59 5.50 12.48
N PHE A 61 -3.67 5.99 11.63
CA PHE A 61 -2.99 7.29 11.77
C PHE A 61 -3.88 8.49 11.39
N LYS A 62 -5.20 8.33 11.44
CA LYS A 62 -6.14 9.43 11.24
C LYS A 62 -6.01 10.37 12.43
N GLU A 63 -5.87 11.66 12.15
CA GLU A 63 -5.74 12.66 13.21
C GLU A 63 -7.05 12.64 14.00
N GLU A 64 -6.98 12.18 15.25
CA GLU A 64 -8.09 12.31 16.18
C GLU A 64 -8.27 13.81 16.37
N ARG A 65 -9.39 14.36 15.92
CA ARG A 65 -9.81 15.67 16.35
C ARG A 65 -10.03 15.53 17.86
N SER A 66 -9.05 15.95 18.64
CA SER A 66 -9.32 16.45 19.98
C SER A 66 -10.15 17.72 19.78
N ASP A 67 -11.45 17.54 19.52
CA ASP A 67 -12.44 18.59 19.69
C ASP A 67 -12.55 18.80 21.21
N VAL A 68 -11.66 19.63 21.76
CA VAL A 68 -11.78 20.26 23.08
C VAL A 68 -12.24 21.68 22.87
#